data_AF-A0A345Y8A3-F1
#
_entry.id   AF-A0A345Y8A3-F1
#
_cell.length_a   1.000
_cell.length_b   1.000
_cell.length_c   1.000
_cell.angle_alpha   90.00
_cell.angle_beta   90.00
_cell.angle_gamma   90.00
#
_symmetry.space_group_name_H-M   'P 1'
#
loop_
_entity.id
_entity.type
_entity.pdbx_description
1 polymer ?
#
loop_
_entity_poly.entity_id
_entity_poly.type
_entity_poly.pdbx_seq_one_letter_code
_entity_poly.pdbx_strand_id
1 'polypeptide(L)'
;MAAKPKKSKADKPVNATKAAELKRFALAEAACQAVMQVFAVMEKSDALAEHETARQYAQKASVFYRKIRNGKILSPADFNLAVELCTAGRRALQALDAKLEFAGWPQAEALLDAERQSRAVLREYRALIAPPTRSA
;
A
#
# COMPACT_ATOMS: atom_id res chain seq x y z
N MET A 1 -1.05 -0.39 -61.45
CA MET A 1 -1.81 0.37 -60.42
C MET A 1 -1.25 -0.01 -59.07
N ALA A 2 -0.66 0.93 -58.33
CA ALA A 2 0.05 0.65 -57.08
C ALA A 2 -0.91 0.42 -55.92
N ALA A 3 -0.85 -0.77 -55.31
CA ALA A 3 -1.54 -1.07 -54.06
C ALA A 3 -0.82 -0.35 -52.90
N LYS A 4 -1.51 0.58 -52.24
CA LYS A 4 -1.02 1.27 -51.04
C LYS A 4 -0.96 0.28 -49.86
N PRO A 5 0.18 0.12 -49.16
CA PRO A 5 0.22 -0.70 -47.95
C PRO A 5 -0.53 0.00 -46.81
N LYS A 6 -1.42 -0.74 -46.14
CA LYS A 6 -2.10 -0.32 -44.91
C LYS A 6 -1.03 -0.04 -43.84
N LYS A 7 -1.01 1.21 -43.35
CA LYS A 7 -0.23 1.59 -42.16
C LYS A 7 -0.78 0.84 -40.94
N SER A 8 -0.12 -0.24 -40.57
CA SER A 8 -0.14 -0.74 -39.19
C SER A 8 0.82 0.09 -38.34
N LYS A 9 0.61 0.12 -37.02
CA LYS A 9 1.40 0.74 -35.91
C LYS A 9 0.84 2.11 -35.47
N ALA A 10 0.60 2.41 -34.20
CA ALA A 10 0.92 1.75 -32.94
C ALA A 10 -0.15 2.12 -31.90
N ASP A 11 -0.72 1.14 -31.20
CA ASP A 11 -1.52 1.39 -30.00
C ASP A 11 -0.58 1.85 -28.88
N LYS A 12 -0.86 3.04 -28.34
CA LYS A 12 0.12 3.96 -27.76
C LYS A 12 0.52 3.64 -26.30
N PRO A 13 1.70 4.10 -25.84
CA PRO A 13 2.20 3.98 -24.46
C PRO A 13 1.24 4.51 -23.37
N VAL A 14 0.30 5.40 -23.72
CA VAL A 14 -0.69 5.99 -22.80
C VAL A 14 -1.58 4.94 -22.11
N ASN A 15 -1.93 3.85 -22.81
CA ASN A 15 -2.73 2.77 -22.23
C ASN A 15 -1.92 1.93 -21.23
N ALA A 16 -0.63 1.74 -21.48
CA ALA A 16 0.26 1.03 -20.57
C ALA A 16 0.51 1.83 -19.28
N THR A 17 0.68 3.15 -19.37
CA THR A 17 0.87 4.02 -18.18
C THR A 17 -0.36 4.04 -17.28
N LYS A 18 -1.56 4.14 -17.87
CA LYS A 18 -2.83 4.06 -17.13
C LYS A 18 -3.04 2.68 -16.50
N ALA A 19 -2.75 1.61 -17.23
CA ALA A 19 -2.86 0.25 -16.68
C ALA A 19 -1.90 0.03 -15.50
N ALA A 20 -0.66 0.55 -15.59
CA ALA A 20 0.31 0.49 -14.50
C ALA A 20 -0.12 1.33 -13.29
N GLU A 21 -0.80 2.46 -13.49
CA GLU A 21 -1.40 3.26 -12.42
C GLU A 21 -2.53 2.51 -11.71
N LEU A 22 -3.49 1.98 -12.46
CA LEU A 22 -4.61 1.23 -11.88
C LEU A 22 -4.14 0.00 -11.09
N LYS A 23 -3.09 -0.69 -11.57
CA LYS A 23 -2.45 -1.78 -10.83
C LYS A 23 -1.86 -1.32 -9.49
N ARG A 24 -1.19 -0.17 -9.47
CA ARG A 24 -0.63 0.42 -8.23
C ARG A 24 -1.74 0.80 -7.26
N PHE A 25 -2.85 1.35 -7.77
CA PHE A 25 -4.00 1.69 -6.93
C PHE A 25 -4.63 0.44 -6.32
N ALA A 26 -4.92 -0.59 -7.12
CA ALA A 26 -5.47 -1.85 -6.62
C ALA A 26 -4.57 -2.51 -5.56
N LEU A 27 -3.24 -2.50 -5.77
CA LEU A 27 -2.28 -2.99 -4.79
C LEU A 27 -2.36 -2.19 -3.47
N ALA A 28 -2.44 -0.87 -3.56
CA ALA A 28 -2.54 -0.02 -2.37
C ALA A 28 -3.89 -0.12 -1.66
N GLU A 29 -5.00 -0.35 -2.37
CA GLU A 29 -6.31 -0.63 -1.77
C GLU A 29 -6.25 -1.92 -0.95
N ALA A 30 -5.71 -3.00 -1.53
CA ALA A 30 -5.52 -4.27 -0.84
C ALA A 30 -4.67 -4.10 0.43
N ALA A 31 -3.55 -3.38 0.33
CA ALA A 31 -2.68 -3.12 1.47
C ALA A 31 -3.38 -2.32 2.58
N CYS A 32 -4.13 -1.27 2.22
CA CYS A 32 -4.89 -0.48 3.19
C CYS A 32 -5.94 -1.33 3.91
N GLN A 33 -6.64 -2.19 3.18
CA GLN A 33 -7.63 -3.10 3.76
C GLN A 33 -6.97 -4.12 4.69
N ALA A 34 -5.86 -4.75 4.29
CA ALA A 34 -5.14 -5.73 5.10
C ALA A 34 -4.66 -5.12 6.43
N VAL A 35 -4.04 -3.94 6.38
CA VAL A 35 -3.58 -3.20 7.57
C VAL A 35 -4.75 -2.90 8.52
N MET A 36 -5.84 -2.35 7.98
CA MET A 36 -6.99 -1.98 8.81
C MET A 36 -7.74 -3.18 9.37
N GLN A 37 -7.80 -4.29 8.63
CA GLN A 37 -8.42 -5.52 9.10
C GLN A 37 -7.66 -6.09 10.29
N VAL A 38 -6.32 -6.12 10.22
CA VAL A 38 -5.48 -6.60 11.32
C VAL A 38 -5.63 -5.71 12.55
N PHE A 39 -5.58 -4.39 12.41
CA PHE A 39 -5.76 -3.49 13.55
C PHE A 39 -7.16 -3.60 14.16
N ALA A 40 -8.20 -3.79 13.34
CA ALA A 40 -9.55 -4.02 13.87
C ALA A 40 -9.68 -5.33 14.65
N VAL A 41 -8.98 -6.40 14.23
CA VAL A 41 -8.92 -7.66 15.00
C VAL A 41 -8.17 -7.45 16.32
N MET A 42 -7.02 -6.77 16.27
CA MET A 42 -6.22 -6.50 17.47
C MET A 42 -6.93 -5.59 18.48
N GLU A 43 -7.67 -4.60 18.01
CA GLU A 43 -8.45 -3.71 18.87
C GLU A 43 -9.58 -4.47 19.58
N LYS A 44 -10.22 -5.44 18.91
CA LYS A 44 -11.26 -6.29 19.51
C LYS A 44 -10.73 -7.25 20.58
N SER A 45 -9.50 -7.71 20.43
CA SER A 45 -8.86 -8.62 21.40
C SER A 45 -8.05 -7.87 22.47
N ASP A 46 -8.17 -6.53 22.53
CA ASP A 46 -7.40 -5.63 23.39
C ASP A 46 -5.86 -5.81 23.31
N ALA A 47 -5.40 -6.40 22.21
CA ALA A 47 -4.00 -6.77 21.96
C ALA A 47 -3.06 -5.55 21.84
N LEU A 48 -3.62 -4.36 21.63
CA LEU A 48 -2.88 -3.10 21.53
C LEU A 48 -2.82 -2.32 22.85
N ALA A 49 -3.51 -2.78 23.91
CA ALA A 49 -3.59 -2.04 25.17
C ALA A 49 -2.22 -1.83 25.82
N GLU A 50 -1.37 -2.86 25.80
CA GLU A 50 -0.02 -2.83 26.37
C GLU A 50 1.01 -2.17 25.45
N HIS A 51 0.64 -1.83 24.21
CA HIS A 51 1.52 -1.26 23.19
C HIS A 51 1.07 0.13 22.76
N GLU A 52 1.22 1.12 23.65
CA GLU A 52 0.72 2.49 23.42
C GLU A 52 1.23 3.10 22.10
N THR A 53 2.53 2.95 21.80
CA THR A 53 3.11 3.44 20.55
C THR A 53 2.49 2.78 19.32
N ALA A 54 2.26 1.46 19.37
CA ALA A 54 1.59 0.75 18.29
C ALA A 54 0.16 1.24 18.09
N ARG A 55 -0.57 1.47 19.20
CA ARG A 55 -1.93 2.02 19.20
C ARG A 55 -1.99 3.41 18.57
N GLN A 56 -1.07 4.31 18.91
CA GLN A 56 -1.01 5.66 18.34
C GLN A 56 -0.80 5.62 16.82
N TYR A 57 0.09 4.77 16.33
CA TYR A 57 0.31 4.60 14.90
C TYR A 57 -0.88 3.93 14.19
N ALA A 58 -1.53 2.94 14.81
CA ALA A 58 -2.75 2.32 14.29
C ALA A 58 -3.90 3.33 14.17
N GLN A 59 -4.08 4.19 15.18
CA GLN A 59 -5.04 5.31 15.12
C GLN A 59 -4.69 6.27 13.98
N LYS A 60 -3.42 6.63 13.82
CA LYS A 60 -2.98 7.48 12.70
C LYS A 60 -3.28 6.83 11.34
N ALA A 61 -3.05 5.54 11.18
CA ALA A 61 -3.41 4.78 9.98
C ALA A 61 -4.92 4.83 9.71
N SER A 62 -5.75 4.67 10.75
CA SER A 62 -7.21 4.77 10.64
C SER A 62 -7.71 6.14 10.14
N VAL A 63 -7.04 7.22 10.54
CA VAL A 63 -7.37 8.58 10.08
C VAL A 63 -7.12 8.71 8.59
N PHE A 64 -5.98 8.21 8.10
CA PHE A 64 -5.70 8.18 6.66
C PHE A 64 -6.70 7.30 5.91
N TYR A 65 -7.09 6.15 6.48
CA TYR A 65 -8.05 5.24 5.86
C TYR A 65 -9.42 5.91 5.62
N ARG A 66 -9.89 6.69 6.59
CA ARG A 66 -11.13 7.47 6.47
C ARG A 66 -11.01 8.57 5.41
N LYS A 67 -9.83 9.19 5.26
CA LYS A 67 -9.58 10.20 4.23
C LYS A 67 -9.64 9.61 2.81
N ILE A 68 -9.19 8.37 2.62
CA ILE A 68 -9.29 7.65 1.33
C ILE A 68 -10.61 6.88 1.17
N ARG A 69 -11.73 7.43 1.66
CA ARG A 69 -13.08 6.85 1.50
C ARG A 69 -13.16 5.38 1.92
N ASN A 70 -12.57 5.06 3.07
CA ASN A 70 -12.48 3.70 3.61
C ASN A 70 -11.68 2.75 2.70
N GLY A 71 -10.52 3.21 2.24
CA GLY A 71 -9.56 2.37 1.53
C GLY A 71 -9.72 2.33 0.01
N LYS A 72 -10.54 3.20 -0.59
CA LYS A 72 -10.77 3.26 -2.04
C LYS A 72 -9.89 4.32 -2.69
N ILE A 73 -9.03 3.91 -3.62
CA ILE A 73 -8.01 4.75 -4.26
C ILE A 73 -8.42 5.02 -5.70
N LEU A 74 -8.80 6.27 -5.97
CA LEU A 74 -9.29 6.69 -7.29
C LEU A 74 -8.36 7.68 -7.98
N SER A 75 -7.37 8.21 -7.26
CA SER A 75 -6.50 9.25 -7.73
C SER A 75 -5.07 9.11 -7.17
N PRO A 76 -4.08 9.77 -7.80
CA PRO A 76 -2.73 9.84 -7.24
C PRO A 76 -2.67 10.47 -5.84
N ALA A 77 -3.59 11.40 -5.53
CA ALA A 77 -3.68 11.99 -4.19
C ALA A 77 -4.13 10.96 -3.15
N ASP A 78 -5.12 10.13 -3.50
CA ASP A 78 -5.55 9.02 -2.64
C ASP A 78 -4.42 7.99 -2.45
N PHE A 79 -3.64 7.73 -3.51
CA PHE A 79 -2.47 6.84 -3.44
C PHE A 79 -1.40 7.38 -2.46
N ASN A 80 -1.15 8.69 -2.46
CA ASN A 80 -0.23 9.29 -1.48
C ASN A 80 -0.73 9.14 -0.04
N LEU A 81 -2.04 9.27 0.18
CA LEU A 81 -2.64 9.00 1.50
C LEU A 81 -2.55 7.52 1.89
N ALA A 82 -2.67 6.61 0.93
CA ALA A 82 -2.45 5.18 1.14
C ALA A 82 -0.99 4.85 1.49
N VAL A 83 -0.03 5.58 0.92
CA VAL A 83 1.40 5.50 1.30
C VAL A 83 1.62 5.96 2.75
N GLU A 84 0.99 7.06 3.16
CA GLU A 84 1.04 7.54 4.55
C GLU A 84 0.41 6.54 5.52
N LEU A 85 -0.72 5.93 5.13
CA LEU A 85 -1.35 4.83 5.88
C LEU A 85 -0.42 3.64 6.02
N CYS A 86 0.14 3.13 4.93
CA CYS A 86 1.06 2.00 4.94
C CYS A 86 2.32 2.31 5.76
N THR A 87 2.78 3.56 5.76
CA THR A 87 3.91 4.00 6.59
C THR A 87 3.57 3.97 8.07
N ALA A 88 2.40 4.53 8.46
CA ALA A 88 1.93 4.48 9.84
C ALA A 88 1.67 3.03 10.27
N GLY A 89 1.05 2.21 9.42
CA GLY A 89 0.79 0.79 9.66
C GLY A 89 2.08 0.02 9.95
N ARG A 90 3.12 0.18 9.11
CA ARG A 90 4.42 -0.46 9.36
C ARG A 90 5.07 0.02 10.66
N ARG A 91 4.94 1.29 11.03
CA ARG A 91 5.46 1.77 12.33
C ARG A 91 4.70 1.18 13.51
N ALA A 92 3.39 0.98 13.39
CA ALA A 92 2.61 0.26 14.40
C ALA A 92 3.08 -1.19 14.53
N LEU A 93 3.25 -1.88 13.40
CA LEU A 93 3.76 -3.24 13.34
C LEU A 93 5.16 -3.38 13.97
N GLN A 94 6.07 -2.45 13.67
CA GLN A 94 7.41 -2.39 14.28
C GLN A 94 7.38 -2.10 15.78
N ALA A 95 6.39 -1.34 16.25
CA ALA A 95 6.20 -1.07 17.67
C ALA A 95 5.62 -2.27 18.43
N LEU A 96 4.98 -3.21 17.74
CA LEU A 96 4.54 -4.49 18.32
C LEU A 96 5.69 -5.49 18.38
N ASP A 97 6.42 -5.61 17.28
CA ASP A 97 7.61 -6.44 17.18
C ASP A 97 8.63 -5.76 16.27
N ALA A 98 9.75 -5.35 16.86
CA ALA A 98 10.84 -4.69 16.14
C ALA A 98 11.45 -5.58 15.05
N LYS A 99 11.42 -6.91 15.21
CA LYS A 99 11.92 -7.87 14.22
C LYS A 99 10.89 -8.22 13.15
N LEU A 100 9.62 -7.85 13.35
CA LEU A 100 8.50 -8.16 12.46
C LEU A 100 8.31 -9.68 12.23
N GLU A 101 8.56 -10.48 13.27
CA GLU A 101 8.39 -11.94 13.24
C GLU A 101 6.99 -12.33 13.74
N PHE A 102 6.43 -11.54 14.67
CA PHE A 102 5.13 -11.74 15.31
C PHE A 102 4.95 -13.15 15.90
N ALA A 103 6.04 -13.76 16.34
CA ALA A 103 6.02 -15.07 16.99
C ALA A 103 5.12 -15.03 18.23
N GLY A 104 4.17 -15.95 18.33
CA GLY A 104 3.24 -16.04 19.47
C GLY A 104 1.96 -15.22 19.33
N TRP A 105 1.80 -14.43 18.26
CA TRP A 105 0.55 -13.73 18.01
C TRP A 105 -0.48 -14.67 17.33
N PRO A 106 -1.74 -14.70 17.78
CA PRO A 106 -2.78 -15.53 17.16
C PRO A 106 -3.01 -15.20 15.67
N GLN A 107 -2.80 -13.93 15.31
CA GLN A 107 -2.92 -13.39 13.94
C GLN A 107 -1.56 -13.13 13.27
N ALA A 108 -0.50 -13.88 13.63
CA ALA A 108 0.84 -13.69 13.10
C ALA A 108 0.90 -13.65 11.56
N GLU A 109 0.22 -14.58 10.87
CA GLU A 109 0.19 -14.59 9.40
C GLU A 109 -0.45 -13.31 8.82
N ALA A 110 -1.53 -12.83 9.42
CA ALA A 110 -2.20 -11.62 8.96
C ALA A 110 -1.33 -10.37 9.21
N LEU A 111 -0.60 -10.31 10.33
CA LEU A 111 0.37 -9.25 10.64
C LEU A 111 1.52 -9.24 9.61
N LEU A 112 2.06 -10.42 9.28
CA LEU A 112 3.11 -10.58 8.27
C LEU A 112 2.61 -10.20 6.86
N ASP A 113 1.38 -10.56 6.53
CA ASP A 113 0.79 -10.19 5.25
C ASP A 113 0.57 -8.68 5.14
N ALA A 114 0.04 -8.05 6.19
CA ALA A 114 -0.10 -6.59 6.26
C ALA A 114 1.26 -5.86 6.15
N GLU A 115 2.33 -6.38 6.77
CA GLU A 115 3.70 -5.86 6.60
C GLU A 115 4.13 -5.94 5.14
N ARG A 116 3.97 -7.12 4.53
CA ARG A 116 4.40 -7.42 3.16
C ARG A 116 3.68 -6.53 2.15
N GLN A 117 2.37 -6.40 2.27
CA GLN A 117 1.56 -5.56 1.38
C GLN A 117 1.91 -4.07 1.55
N SER A 118 2.05 -3.60 2.79
CA SER A 118 2.49 -2.23 3.07
C SER A 118 3.85 -1.94 2.45
N ARG A 119 4.81 -2.87 2.60
CA ARG A 119 6.16 -2.74 2.02
C ARG A 119 6.13 -2.70 0.49
N ALA A 120 5.24 -3.45 -0.14
CA ALA A 120 5.05 -3.40 -1.59
C ALA A 120 4.58 -2.02 -2.05
N VAL A 121 3.57 -1.41 -1.40
CA VAL A 121 3.12 -0.04 -1.69
C VAL A 121 4.25 0.97 -1.58
N LEU A 122 5.02 0.92 -0.49
CA LEU A 122 6.14 1.84 -0.28
C LEU A 122 7.24 1.69 -1.33
N ARG A 123 7.48 0.45 -1.82
CA ARG A 123 8.41 0.21 -2.92
C ARG A 123 7.91 0.82 -4.22
N GLU A 124 6.62 0.66 -4.55
CA GLU A 124 6.01 1.28 -5.73
C GLU A 124 6.11 2.81 -5.65
N TYR A 125 5.81 3.40 -4.49
CA TYR A 125 5.93 4.85 -4.29
C TYR A 125 7.38 5.33 -4.46
N ARG A 126 8.35 4.62 -3.89
CA ARG A 126 9.78 4.92 -4.07
C ARG A 126 10.20 4.87 -5.53
N ALA A 127 9.71 3.90 -6.30
CA ALA A 127 10.01 3.79 -7.73
C ALA A 127 9.45 4.98 -8.54
N LEU A 128 8.40 5.64 -8.08
CA LEU A 128 7.83 6.82 -8.74
C LEU A 128 8.58 8.11 -8.45
N ILE A 129 9.15 8.24 -7.24
CA ILE A 129 9.89 9.44 -6.82
C ILE A 129 11.39 9.31 -7.06
N ALA A 130 11.89 8.10 -7.32
CA ALA A 130 13.30 7.89 -7.64
C ALA A 130 13.65 8.64 -8.94
N PRO A 131 14.77 9.39 -8.97
CA PRO A 131 15.21 10.02 -10.20
C PRO A 131 15.48 8.95 -11.26
N PRO A 132 15.18 9.20 -12.55
CA PRO A 132 15.56 8.27 -13.60
C PRO A 132 17.07 8.10 -13.54
N THR A 133 17.53 6.90 -13.21
CA THR A 133 18.95 6.56 -13.24
C THR A 133 19.44 6.83 -14.66
N ARG A 134 20.24 7.89 -14.84
CA ARG A 134 20.97 8.12 -16.08
C ARG A 134 21.88 6.91 -16.27
N SER A 135 21.52 6.03 -17.19
CA SER A 135 22.44 5.03 -17.72
C SER A 135 23.63 5.79 -18.30
N ALA A 136 24.80 5.54 -17.72
CA ALA A 136 26.08 5.94 -18.29
C ALA A 136 26.45 5.00 -19.45
#